data_AF-A0A6C0DKW0-F1
#
_entry.id   AF-A0A6C0DKW0-F1
#
_cell.length_a   1.000
_cell.length_b   1.000
_cell.length_c   1.000
_cell.angle_alpha   90.00
_cell.angle_beta   90.00
_cell.angle_gamma   90.00
#
_symmetry.space_group_name_H-M   'P 1'
#
loop_
_entity.id
_entity.type
_entity.pdbx_description
1 polymer ?
#
loop_
_entity_poly.entity_id
_entity_poly.type
_entity_poly.pdbx_seq_one_letter_code
_entity_poly.pdbx_strand_id
1 'polypeptide(L)'
;MLSRNSIDKENLKLNELDEHDNQEIDNHDIEKQEKKRLDEFRPEGADLNLQRFKENSDNVSTNASGSTQHVEWSPENELIMVEWCDVAQCYKWLNARAHSKYSLMNAWFTIPAIVLSTISGTASFAQTSLPTEYQVYSPMAIGAINIFIGILTTVQQYLKIAELNEAHRVSSISWDKFARNIRIELAKKPEERMDAGHFLKLNRQEFDRLMETSPMVHEDIIKEFNRKFQGAPGSIERKNFEELRKPDICNSITSANQTRHPWYLELNKSIDVFDNTAIDEEIVKSKDNLIKMQQRRINENEAELKQKKYLELEQSKRQKEFDDMLERQKKEVENKYKENVNKINEYINEFENIYSRKPLKDEVYESMKITIPKFDLDQYIDTNYNSTNNNIDNV
;
A
#
# COMPACT_ATOMS: atom_id res chain seq x y z
N MET A 1 55.40 40.24 18.21
CA MET A 1 56.27 39.09 18.52
C MET A 1 56.27 38.87 20.03
N LEU A 2 55.44 37.96 20.56
CA LEU A 2 55.57 37.29 21.88
C LEU A 2 54.29 36.50 22.26
N SER A 3 53.67 35.80 21.30
CA SER A 3 52.58 34.84 21.61
C SER A 3 52.73 33.53 20.83
N ARG A 4 53.98 33.17 20.50
CA ARG A 4 54.36 31.86 19.93
C ARG A 4 55.20 31.00 20.89
N ASN A 5 55.55 31.52 22.08
CA ASN A 5 56.46 30.82 23.03
C ASN A 5 55.76 30.08 24.18
N SER A 6 54.42 29.96 24.17
CA SER A 6 53.69 29.22 25.20
C SER A 6 53.07 27.90 24.71
N ILE A 7 52.99 27.68 23.39
CA ILE A 7 52.37 26.46 22.83
C ILE A 7 53.42 25.34 22.63
N ASP A 8 54.71 25.70 22.49
CA ASP A 8 55.79 24.72 22.27
C ASP A 8 56.30 24.07 23.58
N LYS A 9 55.91 24.56 24.75
CA LYS A 9 56.29 23.96 26.05
C LYS A 9 55.26 22.99 26.62
N GLU A 10 54.04 23.00 26.09
CA GLU A 10 52.98 22.06 26.50
C GLU A 10 52.98 20.79 25.63
N ASN A 11 53.35 20.91 24.35
CA ASN A 11 53.50 19.76 23.45
C ASN A 11 54.81 18.97 23.62
N LEU A 12 55.80 19.51 24.34
CA LEU A 12 57.06 18.80 24.62
C LEU A 12 57.03 17.98 25.92
N LYS A 13 55.99 18.13 26.76
CA LYS A 13 55.80 17.33 27.99
C LYS A 13 54.87 16.13 27.81
N LEU A 14 54.24 16.00 26.65
CA LEU A 14 53.31 14.90 26.33
C LEU A 14 53.96 13.78 25.49
N ASN A 15 55.20 13.96 25.04
CA ASN A 15 55.94 12.99 24.22
C ASN A 15 57.17 12.36 24.92
N GLU A 16 57.31 12.53 26.24
CA GLU A 16 58.44 11.98 27.03
C GLU A 16 57.96 11.17 28.27
N LEU A 17 56.84 10.46 28.14
CA LEU A 17 56.42 9.44 29.12
C LEU A 17 56.15 8.06 28.50
N ASP A 18 56.51 7.87 27.22
CA ASP A 18 56.63 6.56 26.59
C ASP A 18 58.10 6.13 26.63
N GLU A 19 58.50 5.45 27.71
CA GLU A 19 59.55 4.42 27.75
C GLU A 19 59.87 4.09 29.22
N HIS A 20 59.05 3.23 29.83
CA HIS A 20 59.48 2.18 30.78
C HIS A 20 58.23 1.50 31.36
N ASP A 21 57.84 0.38 30.77
CA ASP A 21 57.37 -0.86 31.41
C ASP A 21 56.53 -1.68 30.41
N ASN A 22 57.24 -2.45 29.57
CA ASN A 22 56.65 -3.56 28.84
C ASN A 22 56.36 -4.70 29.84
N GLN A 23 55.11 -4.77 30.30
CA GLN A 23 54.53 -6.02 30.78
C GLN A 23 53.43 -6.43 29.79
N GLU A 24 53.59 -7.60 29.18
CA GLU A 24 52.60 -8.26 28.34
C GLU A 24 51.28 -8.40 29.11
N ILE A 25 50.25 -7.68 28.68
CA ILE A 25 48.88 -7.84 29.17
C ILE A 25 48.24 -8.96 28.35
N ASP A 26 47.90 -10.06 29.03
CA ASP A 26 47.40 -11.30 28.46
C ASP A 26 45.97 -11.11 27.89
N ASN A 27 45.82 -11.22 26.57
CA ASN A 27 44.56 -11.04 25.84
C ASN A 27 43.43 -11.99 26.30
N HIS A 28 43.77 -13.04 27.05
CA HIS A 28 42.81 -14.01 27.59
C HIS A 28 41.87 -13.40 28.66
N ASP A 29 42.32 -12.40 29.43
CA ASP A 29 41.53 -11.85 30.53
C ASP A 29 40.50 -10.80 30.07
N ILE A 30 40.74 -10.14 28.94
CA ILE A 30 39.81 -9.19 28.32
C ILE A 30 38.63 -9.95 27.69
N GLU A 31 38.87 -11.07 27.00
CA GLU A 31 37.80 -11.94 26.47
C GLU A 31 36.95 -12.58 27.59
N LYS A 32 37.57 -12.88 28.73
CA LYS A 32 36.86 -13.43 29.91
C LYS A 32 35.93 -12.40 30.55
N GLN A 33 36.34 -11.13 30.60
CA GLN A 33 35.51 -10.05 31.11
C GLN A 33 34.38 -9.66 30.15
N GLU A 34 34.58 -9.76 28.83
CA GLU A 34 33.52 -9.56 27.84
C GLU A 34 32.49 -10.69 27.83
N LYS A 35 32.92 -11.96 27.90
CA LYS A 35 31.99 -13.11 28.05
C LYS A 35 31.13 -13.01 29.30
N LYS A 36 31.72 -12.60 30.43
CA LYS A 36 30.99 -12.44 31.69
C LYS A 36 29.97 -11.30 31.65
N ARG A 37 30.23 -10.26 30.86
CA ARG A 37 29.31 -9.12 30.65
C ARG A 37 28.17 -9.46 29.68
N LEU A 38 28.40 -10.37 28.74
CA LEU A 38 27.39 -10.87 27.78
C LEU A 38 26.44 -11.89 28.42
N ASP A 39 26.91 -12.68 29.38
CA ASP A 39 26.07 -13.65 30.11
C ASP A 39 25.11 -12.99 31.11
N GLU A 40 25.38 -11.74 31.54
CA GLU A 40 24.56 -11.00 32.51
C GLU A 40 23.37 -10.26 31.88
N PHE A 41 23.25 -10.26 30.53
CA PHE A 41 22.17 -9.59 29.79
C PHE A 41 21.34 -10.58 28.95
N ARG A 42 21.04 -11.76 29.49
CA ARG A 42 20.15 -12.75 28.85
C ARG A 42 18.72 -12.60 29.38
N PRO A 43 17.73 -12.21 28.55
CA PRO A 43 16.34 -12.15 29.01
C PRO A 43 15.81 -13.57 29.28
N GLU A 44 15.35 -13.80 30.52
CA GLU A 44 14.71 -15.06 30.94
C GLU A 44 13.48 -15.34 30.07
N GLY A 45 13.55 -16.40 29.25
CA GLY A 45 12.46 -16.80 28.34
C GLY A 45 12.92 -17.37 26.99
N ALA A 46 14.20 -17.25 26.64
CA ALA A 46 14.75 -17.82 25.41
C ALA A 46 14.77 -19.36 25.41
N ASP A 47 15.06 -19.98 26.57
CA ASP A 47 15.24 -21.44 26.66
C ASP A 47 13.93 -22.22 26.63
N LEU A 48 12.83 -21.62 27.12
CA LEU A 48 11.49 -22.20 27.07
C LEU A 48 10.95 -22.31 25.63
N ASN A 49 11.33 -21.38 24.75
CA ASN A 49 11.01 -21.49 23.34
C ASN A 49 11.85 -22.59 22.69
N LEU A 50 13.16 -22.65 22.96
CA LEU A 50 14.06 -23.65 22.36
C LEU A 50 13.71 -25.09 22.75
N GLN A 51 13.26 -25.34 23.98
CA GLN A 51 12.79 -26.67 24.40
C GLN A 51 11.46 -27.06 23.75
N ARG A 52 10.49 -26.13 23.63
CA ARG A 52 9.26 -26.38 22.85
C ARG A 52 9.52 -26.64 21.36
N PHE A 53 10.64 -26.14 20.82
CA PHE A 53 11.03 -26.41 19.43
C PHE A 53 11.57 -27.83 19.22
N LYS A 54 12.20 -28.46 20.22
CA LYS A 54 12.64 -29.87 20.12
C LYS A 54 11.46 -30.84 20.18
N GLU A 55 10.48 -30.61 21.05
CA GLU A 55 9.34 -31.54 21.19
C GLU A 55 8.39 -31.59 19.96
N ASN A 56 8.38 -30.54 19.12
CA ASN A 56 7.60 -30.54 17.88
C ASN A 56 8.35 -31.14 16.67
N SER A 57 9.67 -31.31 16.76
CA SER A 57 10.51 -31.96 15.74
C SER A 57 10.28 -33.48 15.70
N ASP A 58 10.00 -34.07 16.87
CA ASP A 58 10.11 -35.53 17.04
C ASP A 58 8.80 -36.29 16.80
N ASN A 59 7.73 -35.61 16.36
CA ASN A 59 6.41 -36.22 16.12
C ASN A 59 6.06 -36.47 14.64
N VAL A 60 7.01 -36.36 13.71
CA VAL A 60 6.84 -36.86 12.34
C VAL A 60 7.63 -38.16 12.19
N SER A 61 7.00 -39.26 12.58
CA SER A 61 7.48 -40.60 12.25
C SER A 61 7.16 -40.89 10.78
N THR A 62 8.18 -40.81 9.92
CA THR A 62 8.16 -41.45 8.60
C THR A 62 9.41 -42.30 8.44
N ASN A 63 9.22 -43.61 8.55
CA ASN A 63 10.16 -44.62 8.06
C ASN A 63 10.41 -44.40 6.56
N ALA A 64 11.59 -43.88 6.21
CA ALA A 64 12.18 -44.01 4.88
C ALA A 64 13.70 -43.90 5.00
N SER A 65 14.34 -45.05 5.16
CA SER A 65 15.78 -45.23 4.99
C SER A 65 16.14 -45.02 3.51
N GLY A 66 16.47 -43.78 3.17
CA GLY A 66 17.14 -43.39 1.93
C GLY A 66 18.19 -42.36 2.29
N SER A 67 19.42 -42.53 1.81
CA SER A 67 20.54 -41.61 2.01
C SER A 67 20.12 -40.18 1.64
N THR A 68 19.82 -39.34 2.64
CA THR A 68 19.58 -37.92 2.43
C THR A 68 20.90 -37.30 2.02
N GLN A 69 21.04 -36.98 0.73
CA GLN A 69 22.12 -36.12 0.28
C GLN A 69 22.03 -34.81 1.05
N HIS A 70 23.10 -34.45 1.75
CA HIS A 70 23.22 -33.16 2.44
C HIS A 70 23.22 -32.07 1.37
N VAL A 71 22.22 -31.18 1.42
CA VAL A 71 22.09 -30.06 0.50
C VAL A 71 22.69 -28.85 1.19
N GLU A 72 23.83 -28.39 0.66
CA GLU A 72 24.46 -27.16 1.14
C GLU A 72 23.62 -25.93 0.78
N TRP A 73 23.78 -24.88 1.58
CA TRP A 73 23.13 -23.59 1.33
C TRP A 73 23.72 -22.94 0.09
N SER A 74 22.89 -22.78 -0.95
CA SER A 74 23.22 -21.99 -2.13
C SER A 74 22.62 -20.59 -2.02
N PRO A 75 23.19 -19.58 -2.71
CA PRO A 75 22.62 -18.23 -2.75
C PRO A 75 21.15 -18.20 -3.20
N GLU A 76 20.76 -19.10 -4.10
CA GLU A 76 19.38 -19.24 -4.57
C GLU A 76 18.45 -19.76 -3.48
N ASN A 77 18.91 -20.74 -2.68
CA ASN A 77 18.16 -21.28 -1.55
C ASN A 77 17.93 -20.21 -0.46
N GLU A 78 18.94 -19.39 -0.18
CA GLU A 78 18.81 -18.26 0.75
C GLU A 78 17.85 -17.19 0.21
N LEU A 79 17.92 -16.88 -1.08
CA LEU A 79 17.03 -15.92 -1.71
C LEU A 79 15.56 -16.35 -1.56
N ILE A 80 15.23 -17.62 -1.83
CA ILE A 80 13.87 -18.15 -1.65
C ILE A 80 13.38 -17.94 -0.22
N MET A 81 14.24 -18.18 0.79
CA MET A 81 13.89 -17.96 2.19
C MET A 81 13.64 -16.47 2.49
N VAL A 82 14.46 -15.56 1.96
CA VAL A 82 14.25 -14.11 2.09
C VAL A 82 12.91 -13.71 1.49
N GLU A 83 12.59 -14.16 0.27
CA GLU A 83 11.32 -13.84 -0.39
C GLU A 83 10.12 -14.33 0.43
N TRP A 84 10.17 -15.55 0.96
CA TRP A 84 9.11 -16.09 1.82
C TRP A 84 8.99 -15.33 3.14
N CYS A 85 10.11 -14.88 3.71
CA CYS A 85 10.10 -14.04 4.91
C CYS A 85 9.41 -12.70 4.67
N ASP A 86 9.70 -12.04 3.55
CA ASP A 86 9.11 -10.75 3.18
C ASP A 86 7.60 -10.85 2.90
N VAL A 87 7.20 -11.87 2.15
CA VAL A 87 5.79 -12.19 1.90
C VAL A 87 5.07 -12.46 3.23
N ALA A 88 5.66 -13.24 4.13
CA ALA A 88 5.10 -13.52 5.45
C ALA A 88 4.95 -12.26 6.32
N GLN A 89 5.89 -11.32 6.24
CA GLN A 89 5.79 -10.04 6.94
C GLN A 89 4.62 -9.19 6.46
N CYS A 90 4.43 -9.14 5.14
CA CYS A 90 3.28 -8.47 4.55
C CYS A 90 1.97 -9.08 5.04
N TYR A 91 1.86 -10.43 4.99
CA TYR A 91 0.67 -11.13 5.48
C TYR A 91 0.43 -10.95 6.97
N LYS A 92 1.49 -10.95 7.80
CA LYS A 92 1.39 -10.62 9.24
C LYS A 92 0.73 -9.25 9.41
N TRP A 93 1.24 -8.23 8.72
CA TRP A 93 0.71 -6.87 8.86
C TRP A 93 -0.74 -6.78 8.42
N LEU A 94 -1.06 -7.36 7.25
CA LEU A 94 -2.41 -7.35 6.68
C LEU A 94 -3.42 -8.01 7.63
N ASN A 95 -3.08 -9.18 8.17
CA ASN A 95 -3.94 -9.90 9.11
C ASN A 95 -4.06 -9.21 10.47
N ALA A 96 -2.97 -8.64 11.01
CA ALA A 96 -3.01 -7.86 12.25
C ALA A 96 -3.94 -6.63 12.12
N ARG A 97 -3.89 -5.98 10.94
CA ARG A 97 -4.74 -4.83 10.65
C ARG A 97 -6.21 -5.23 10.50
N ALA A 98 -6.47 -6.35 9.82
CA ALA A 98 -7.82 -6.92 9.71
C ALA A 98 -8.40 -7.29 11.07
N HIS A 99 -7.64 -7.97 11.93
CA HIS A 99 -8.02 -8.29 13.30
C HIS A 99 -8.44 -7.03 14.07
N SER A 100 -7.65 -5.95 13.99
CA SER A 100 -7.99 -4.69 14.66
C SER A 100 -9.33 -4.10 14.16
N LYS A 101 -9.61 -4.18 12.85
CA LYS A 101 -10.86 -3.70 12.25
C LYS A 101 -12.05 -4.55 12.71
N TYR A 102 -11.95 -5.87 12.64
CA TYR A 102 -13.02 -6.78 13.02
C TYR A 102 -13.28 -6.78 14.53
N SER A 103 -12.27 -6.58 15.37
CA SER A 103 -12.44 -6.40 16.81
C SER A 103 -13.31 -5.19 17.14
N LEU A 104 -13.07 -4.06 16.48
CA LEU A 104 -13.89 -2.85 16.65
C LEU A 104 -15.32 -3.07 16.14
N MET A 105 -15.48 -3.68 14.96
CA MET A 105 -16.81 -3.99 14.42
C MET A 105 -17.57 -4.93 15.36
N ASN A 106 -16.93 -5.97 15.89
CA ASN A 106 -17.55 -6.89 16.83
C ASN A 106 -18.05 -6.16 18.08
N ALA A 107 -17.23 -5.27 18.66
CA ALA A 107 -17.63 -4.45 19.80
C ALA A 107 -18.80 -3.52 19.45
N TRP A 108 -18.81 -2.94 18.25
CA TRP A 108 -19.86 -2.03 17.80
C TRP A 108 -21.22 -2.71 17.58
N PHE A 109 -21.26 -4.00 17.24
CA PHE A 109 -22.51 -4.77 17.20
C PHE A 109 -22.90 -5.31 18.60
N THR A 110 -21.93 -5.87 19.35
CA THR A 110 -22.22 -6.53 20.62
C THR A 110 -22.62 -5.57 21.73
N ILE A 111 -21.95 -4.42 21.87
CA ILE A 111 -22.21 -3.51 23.00
C ILE A 111 -23.63 -2.92 22.92
N PRO A 112 -24.10 -2.37 21.79
CA PRO A 112 -25.48 -1.86 21.69
C PRO A 112 -26.52 -2.96 21.89
N ALA A 113 -26.29 -4.17 21.38
CA ALA A 113 -27.18 -5.30 21.61
C ALA A 113 -27.35 -5.61 23.10
N ILE A 114 -26.24 -5.69 23.86
CA ILE A 114 -26.27 -5.97 25.30
C ILE A 114 -26.97 -4.84 26.06
N VAL A 115 -26.65 -3.59 25.75
CA VAL A 115 -27.23 -2.42 26.44
C VAL A 115 -28.73 -2.35 26.19
N LEU A 116 -29.17 -2.44 24.93
CA LEU A 116 -30.59 -2.40 24.59
C LEU A 116 -31.33 -3.61 25.14
N SER A 117 -30.71 -4.80 25.14
CA SER A 117 -31.31 -6.00 25.74
C SER A 117 -31.50 -5.84 27.24
N THR A 118 -30.52 -5.27 27.93
CA THR A 118 -30.60 -4.98 29.36
C THR A 118 -31.71 -3.96 29.66
N ILE A 119 -31.75 -2.84 28.92
CA ILE A 119 -32.78 -1.80 29.07
C ILE A 119 -34.18 -2.37 28.78
N SER A 120 -34.34 -3.12 27.69
CA SER A 120 -35.59 -3.76 27.31
C SER A 120 -36.06 -4.78 28.36
N GLY A 121 -35.13 -5.59 28.89
CA GLY A 121 -35.41 -6.54 29.97
C GLY A 121 -35.88 -5.85 31.26
N THR A 122 -35.18 -4.79 31.69
CA THR A 122 -35.58 -4.00 32.85
C THR A 122 -36.91 -3.28 32.61
N ALA A 123 -37.14 -2.72 31.42
CA ALA A 123 -38.39 -2.05 31.05
C ALA A 123 -39.58 -3.02 31.06
N SER A 124 -39.37 -4.26 30.60
CA SER A 124 -40.39 -5.32 30.66
C SER A 124 -40.74 -5.71 32.09
N PHE A 125 -39.74 -5.78 32.98
CA PHE A 125 -39.96 -6.09 34.40
C PHE A 125 -40.67 -4.93 35.14
N ALA A 126 -40.26 -3.69 34.88
CA ALA A 126 -40.78 -2.50 35.53
C ALA A 126 -42.08 -1.96 34.90
N GLN A 127 -42.63 -2.64 33.89
CA GLN A 127 -43.77 -2.14 33.11
C GLN A 127 -44.98 -1.78 33.99
N THR A 128 -45.29 -2.59 34.99
CA THR A 128 -46.41 -2.38 35.92
C THR A 128 -46.20 -1.21 36.89
N SER A 129 -44.95 -0.77 37.05
CA SER A 129 -44.58 0.36 37.91
C SER A 129 -44.71 1.71 37.19
N LEU A 130 -44.97 1.71 35.88
CA LEU A 130 -45.20 2.93 35.10
C LEU A 130 -46.63 3.45 35.30
N PRO A 131 -46.88 4.76 35.14
CA PRO A 131 -48.24 5.32 35.16
C PRO A 131 -49.17 4.65 34.13
N THR A 132 -50.45 4.53 34.44
CA THR A 132 -51.48 3.83 33.63
C THR A 132 -51.57 4.33 32.19
N GLU A 133 -51.27 5.61 31.94
CA GLU A 133 -51.23 6.21 30.60
C GLU A 133 -50.13 5.62 29.71
N TYR A 134 -48.98 5.25 30.27
CA TYR A 134 -47.84 4.70 29.52
C TYR A 134 -47.86 3.18 29.42
N GLN A 135 -48.51 2.48 30.36
CA GLN A 135 -48.58 1.01 30.38
C GLN A 135 -49.16 0.40 29.10
N VAL A 136 -50.04 1.13 28.40
CA VAL A 136 -50.66 0.69 27.14
C VAL A 136 -49.65 0.70 25.98
N TYR A 137 -48.76 1.70 25.93
CA TYR A 137 -47.79 1.87 24.85
C TYR A 137 -46.45 1.14 25.12
N SER A 138 -46.12 0.89 26.38
CA SER A 138 -44.85 0.25 26.78
C SER A 138 -44.58 -1.11 26.09
N PRO A 139 -45.54 -2.06 25.99
CA PRO A 139 -45.31 -3.31 25.27
C PRO A 139 -44.92 -3.15 23.81
N MET A 140 -45.53 -2.18 23.11
CA MET A 140 -45.23 -1.93 21.69
C MET A 140 -43.79 -1.41 21.53
N ALA A 141 -43.36 -0.49 22.40
CA ALA A 141 -42.00 0.03 22.39
C ALA A 141 -40.95 -1.04 22.74
N ILE A 142 -41.20 -1.84 23.78
CA ILE A 142 -40.33 -2.97 24.19
C ILE A 142 -40.23 -4.00 23.06
N GLY A 143 -41.36 -4.33 22.42
CA GLY A 143 -41.39 -5.23 21.27
C GLY A 143 -40.55 -4.72 20.09
N ALA A 144 -40.62 -3.42 19.78
CA ALA A 144 -39.82 -2.82 18.72
C ALA A 144 -38.31 -2.89 19.01
N ILE A 145 -37.88 -2.60 20.25
CA ILE A 145 -36.48 -2.73 20.67
C ILE A 145 -36.00 -4.18 20.55
N ASN A 146 -36.81 -5.15 20.95
CA ASN A 146 -36.45 -6.57 20.85
C ASN A 146 -36.31 -7.04 19.41
N ILE A 147 -37.19 -6.59 18.50
CA ILE A 147 -37.04 -6.88 17.07
C ILE A 147 -35.75 -6.26 16.53
N PHE A 148 -35.44 -5.01 16.89
CA PHE A 148 -34.20 -4.35 16.48
C PHE A 148 -32.95 -5.09 16.97
N ILE A 149 -32.90 -5.49 18.24
CA ILE A 149 -31.82 -6.30 18.80
C ILE A 149 -31.68 -7.61 18.02
N GLY A 150 -32.80 -8.31 17.75
CA GLY A 150 -32.81 -9.57 17.01
C GLY A 150 -32.24 -9.42 15.60
N ILE A 151 -32.62 -8.38 14.87
CA ILE A 151 -32.06 -8.07 13.55
C ILE A 151 -30.56 -7.80 13.66
N LEU A 152 -30.15 -6.96 14.62
CA LEU A 152 -28.77 -6.59 14.82
C LEU A 152 -27.89 -7.82 15.12
N THR A 153 -28.32 -8.70 16.02
CA THR A 153 -27.60 -9.94 16.34
C THR A 153 -27.60 -10.93 15.18
N THR A 154 -28.69 -11.01 14.40
CA THR A 154 -28.76 -11.88 13.22
C THR A 154 -27.79 -11.43 12.13
N VAL A 155 -27.70 -10.12 11.87
CA VAL A 155 -26.71 -9.56 10.93
C VAL A 155 -25.28 -9.83 11.42
N GLN A 156 -25.01 -9.66 12.73
CA GLN A 156 -23.70 -9.96 13.29
C GLN A 156 -23.30 -11.43 13.09
N GLN A 157 -24.21 -12.37 13.36
CA GLN A 157 -23.98 -13.80 13.17
C GLN A 157 -23.79 -14.17 11.70
N TYR A 158 -24.63 -13.60 10.82
CA TYR A 158 -24.53 -13.81 9.37
C TYR A 158 -23.17 -13.35 8.81
N LEU A 159 -22.69 -12.17 9.25
CA LEU A 159 -21.39 -11.64 8.85
C LEU A 159 -20.20 -12.34 9.51
N LYS A 160 -20.43 -13.25 10.47
CA LYS A 160 -19.40 -14.04 11.16
C LYS A 160 -18.25 -13.19 11.73
N ILE A 161 -18.57 -11.98 12.22
CA ILE A 161 -17.57 -10.97 12.60
C ILE A 161 -16.58 -11.53 13.65
N ALA A 162 -17.08 -12.26 14.65
CA ALA A 162 -16.25 -12.85 15.70
C ALA A 162 -15.34 -13.98 15.17
N GLU A 163 -15.86 -14.85 14.30
CA GLU A 163 -15.09 -15.93 13.67
C GLU A 163 -13.97 -15.37 12.79
N LEU A 164 -14.28 -14.40 11.92
CA LEU A 164 -13.30 -13.73 11.07
C LEU A 164 -12.25 -12.99 11.90
N ASN A 165 -12.66 -12.32 12.98
CA ASN A 165 -11.75 -11.62 13.87
C ASN A 165 -10.69 -12.56 14.46
N GLU A 166 -11.12 -13.73 14.92
CA GLU A 166 -10.22 -14.73 15.50
C GLU A 166 -9.35 -15.40 14.43
N ALA A 167 -9.91 -15.70 13.25
CA ALA A 167 -9.14 -16.23 12.13
C ALA A 167 -7.98 -15.30 11.75
N HIS A 168 -8.23 -14.00 11.59
CA HIS A 168 -7.17 -13.03 11.31
C HIS A 168 -6.14 -12.90 12.44
N ARG A 169 -6.56 -13.03 13.71
CA ARG A 169 -5.64 -13.04 14.87
C ARG A 169 -4.68 -14.22 14.78
N VAL A 170 -5.20 -15.43 14.58
CA VAL A 170 -4.43 -16.67 14.52
C VAL A 170 -3.49 -16.66 13.31
N SER A 171 -3.97 -16.22 12.15
CA SER A 171 -3.13 -16.10 10.95
C SER A 171 -2.01 -15.09 11.16
N SER A 172 -2.27 -13.92 11.74
CA SER A 172 -1.21 -12.94 12.03
C SER A 172 -0.10 -13.50 12.92
N ILE A 173 -0.45 -14.28 13.95
CA ILE A 173 0.54 -14.90 14.85
C ILE A 173 1.33 -15.99 14.12
N SER A 174 0.65 -16.77 13.28
CA SER A 174 1.28 -17.88 12.57
C SER A 174 2.26 -17.38 11.50
N TRP A 175 1.90 -16.33 10.76
CA TRP A 175 2.79 -15.62 9.84
C TRP A 175 3.99 -14.98 10.55
N ASP A 176 3.79 -14.42 11.73
CA ASP A 176 4.88 -13.87 12.53
C ASP A 176 5.87 -14.95 13.00
N LYS A 177 5.36 -16.10 13.46
CA LYS A 177 6.20 -17.23 13.86
C LYS A 177 7.02 -17.76 12.68
N PHE A 178 6.39 -17.91 11.52
CA PHE A 178 7.05 -18.34 10.29
C PHE A 178 8.17 -17.36 9.86
N ALA A 179 7.88 -16.06 9.79
CA ALA A 179 8.86 -15.05 9.42
C ALA A 179 10.04 -14.96 10.42
N ARG A 180 9.78 -15.14 11.71
CA ARG A 180 10.83 -15.18 12.74
C ARG A 180 11.71 -16.42 12.63
N ASN A 181 11.11 -17.58 12.35
CA ASN A 181 11.85 -18.83 12.17
C ASN A 181 12.88 -18.70 11.04
N ILE A 182 12.45 -18.18 9.89
CA ILE A 182 13.33 -17.94 8.75
C ILE A 182 14.45 -16.95 9.10
N ARG A 183 14.12 -15.82 9.75
CA ARG A 183 15.14 -14.83 10.13
C ARG A 183 16.18 -15.36 11.09
N ILE A 184 15.77 -16.12 12.08
CA ILE A 184 16.70 -16.72 13.05
C ILE A 184 17.64 -17.69 12.32
N GLU A 185 17.11 -18.50 11.40
CA GLU A 185 17.94 -19.45 10.65
C GLU A 185 18.93 -18.74 9.71
N LEU A 186 18.48 -17.72 8.98
CA LEU A 186 19.35 -16.93 8.10
C LEU A 186 20.39 -16.10 8.88
N ALA A 187 20.11 -15.71 10.12
CA ALA A 187 21.05 -14.97 10.96
C ALA A 187 22.20 -15.82 11.53
N LYS A 188 22.07 -17.15 11.53
CA LYS A 188 23.15 -18.06 11.95
C LYS A 188 24.26 -18.11 10.91
N LYS A 189 25.47 -18.46 11.35
CA LYS A 189 26.57 -18.81 10.44
C LYS A 189 26.18 -20.03 9.59
N PRO A 190 26.57 -20.11 8.30
CA PRO A 190 26.20 -21.22 7.43
C PRO A 190 26.49 -22.62 7.99
N GLU A 191 27.56 -22.76 8.76
CA GLU A 191 28.00 -24.02 9.40
C GLU A 191 27.10 -24.47 10.57
N GLU A 192 26.40 -23.54 11.21
CA GLU A 192 25.52 -23.80 12.37
C GLU A 192 24.05 -23.96 11.96
N ARG A 193 23.75 -23.78 10.67
CA ARG A 193 22.40 -23.93 10.12
C ARG A 193 22.05 -25.40 9.96
N MET A 194 20.75 -25.68 9.96
CA MET A 194 20.29 -26.98 9.52
C MET A 194 20.49 -27.18 8.02
N ASP A 195 20.45 -28.44 7.58
CA ASP A 195 20.49 -28.83 6.18
C ASP A 195 19.48 -28.01 5.35
N ALA A 196 19.94 -27.42 4.26
CA ALA A 196 19.13 -26.50 3.46
C ALA A 196 17.90 -27.21 2.88
N GLY A 197 18.08 -28.45 2.40
CA GLY A 197 17.00 -29.25 1.82
C GLY A 197 15.90 -29.56 2.83
N HIS A 198 16.26 -29.94 4.05
CA HIS A 198 15.31 -30.17 5.12
C HIS A 198 14.57 -28.89 5.52
N PHE A 199 15.28 -27.78 5.70
CA PHE A 199 14.66 -26.50 6.06
C PHE A 199 13.70 -25.99 4.99
N LEU A 200 14.11 -26.03 3.71
CA LEU A 200 13.27 -25.64 2.58
C LEU A 200 11.98 -26.46 2.53
N LYS A 201 12.09 -27.78 2.71
CA LYS A 201 10.92 -28.67 2.73
C LYS A 201 9.95 -28.33 3.86
N LEU A 202 10.46 -28.11 5.07
CA LEU A 202 9.66 -27.75 6.24
C LEU A 202 8.96 -26.40 6.04
N ASN A 203 9.70 -25.37 5.62
CA ASN A 203 9.12 -24.04 5.42
C ASN A 203 8.14 -24.03 4.24
N ARG A 204 8.36 -24.84 3.21
CA ARG A 204 7.40 -24.98 2.11
C ARG A 204 6.06 -25.51 2.60
N GLN A 205 6.09 -26.61 3.36
CA GLN A 205 4.88 -27.22 3.92
C GLN A 205 4.14 -26.24 4.85
N GLU A 206 4.88 -25.51 5.69
CA GLU A 206 4.27 -24.48 6.54
C GLU A 206 3.72 -23.31 5.74
N PHE A 207 4.40 -22.86 4.69
CA PHE A 207 3.92 -21.79 3.82
C PHE A 207 2.62 -22.18 3.12
N ASP A 208 2.57 -23.38 2.52
CA ASP A 208 1.37 -23.93 1.86
C ASP A 208 0.21 -24.04 2.88
N ARG A 209 0.47 -24.57 4.07
CA ARG A 209 -0.51 -24.63 5.17
C ARG A 209 -1.03 -23.25 5.57
N LEU A 210 -0.15 -22.24 5.63
CA LEU A 210 -0.54 -20.87 5.98
C LEU A 210 -1.34 -20.21 4.85
N MET A 211 -1.04 -20.48 3.58
CA MET A 211 -1.85 -20.03 2.44
C MET A 211 -3.26 -20.62 2.48
N GLU A 212 -3.41 -21.91 2.78
CA GLU A 212 -4.70 -22.61 2.84
C GLU A 212 -5.56 -22.18 4.03
N THR A 213 -4.94 -21.95 5.19
CA THR A 213 -5.66 -21.65 6.44
C THR A 213 -5.87 -20.15 6.69
N SER A 214 -5.21 -19.27 5.93
CA SER A 214 -5.37 -17.83 6.11
C SER A 214 -6.71 -17.33 5.56
N PRO A 215 -7.44 -16.50 6.33
CA PRO A 215 -8.65 -15.86 5.84
C PRO A 215 -8.33 -14.84 4.74
N MET A 216 -9.30 -14.61 3.86
CA MET A 216 -9.18 -13.63 2.80
C MET A 216 -9.13 -12.20 3.37
N VAL A 217 -8.15 -11.41 2.92
CA VAL A 217 -7.98 -10.01 3.33
C VAL A 217 -8.80 -9.10 2.42
N HIS A 218 -9.58 -8.18 2.99
CA HIS A 218 -10.33 -7.19 2.20
C HIS A 218 -9.43 -6.15 1.53
N GLU A 219 -9.82 -5.74 0.33
CA GLU A 219 -9.13 -4.76 -0.53
C GLU A 219 -8.86 -3.42 0.19
N ASP A 220 -9.75 -2.98 1.08
CA ASP A 220 -9.54 -1.74 1.86
C ASP A 220 -8.24 -1.78 2.67
N ILE A 221 -7.89 -2.94 3.22
CA ILE A 221 -6.70 -3.13 4.05
C ILE A 221 -5.46 -3.19 3.16
N ILE A 222 -5.57 -3.78 1.98
CA ILE A 222 -4.49 -3.81 0.99
C ILE A 222 -4.18 -2.39 0.50
N LYS A 223 -5.21 -1.59 0.25
CA LYS A 223 -5.04 -0.15 -0.08
C LYS A 223 -4.41 0.62 1.08
N GLU A 224 -4.81 0.33 2.32
CA GLU A 224 -4.20 0.95 3.51
C GLU A 224 -2.72 0.58 3.64
N PHE A 225 -2.36 -0.69 3.41
CA PHE A 225 -0.98 -1.17 3.39
C PHE A 225 -0.15 -0.39 2.37
N ASN A 226 -0.61 -0.38 1.11
CA ASN A 226 0.09 0.30 0.02
C ASN A 226 0.27 1.79 0.31
N ARG A 227 -0.75 2.47 0.87
CA ARG A 227 -0.64 3.88 1.25
C ARG A 227 0.34 4.11 2.40
N LYS A 228 0.38 3.22 3.39
CA LYS A 228 1.23 3.37 4.58
C LYS A 228 2.71 3.18 4.26
N PHE A 229 3.03 2.21 3.40
CA PHE A 229 4.41 1.85 3.08
C PHE A 229 4.91 2.43 1.76
N GLN A 230 4.06 3.12 0.98
CA GLN A 230 4.47 3.72 -0.29
C GLN A 230 5.62 4.71 -0.16
N GLY A 231 5.81 5.39 0.97
CA GLY A 231 6.85 6.42 1.14
C GLY A 231 6.73 7.63 0.20
N ALA A 232 7.45 8.70 0.52
CA ALA A 232 7.59 9.85 -0.38
C ALA A 232 8.55 9.51 -1.54
N PRO A 233 8.40 10.12 -2.74
CA PRO A 233 9.34 9.88 -3.83
C PRO A 233 10.76 10.28 -3.43
N GLY A 234 11.72 9.35 -3.58
CA GLY A 234 13.13 9.55 -3.21
C GLY A 234 13.49 9.23 -1.75
N SER A 235 12.52 8.83 -0.93
CA SER A 235 12.74 8.44 0.47
C SER A 235 13.36 7.04 0.61
N ILE A 236 14.02 6.75 1.74
CA ILE A 236 14.62 5.43 1.99
C ILE A 236 13.52 4.37 2.15
N GLU A 237 12.38 4.78 2.69
CA GLU A 237 11.19 3.97 2.91
C GLU A 237 10.59 3.49 1.58
N ARG A 238 10.60 4.35 0.56
CA ARG A 238 10.18 3.97 -0.80
C ARG A 238 11.08 2.88 -1.38
N LYS A 239 12.40 3.03 -1.24
CA LYS A 239 13.38 2.04 -1.73
C LYS A 239 13.20 0.69 -1.04
N ASN A 240 13.10 0.70 0.28
CA ASN A 240 12.87 -0.52 1.06
C ASN A 240 11.53 -1.19 0.69
N PHE A 241 10.50 -0.40 0.41
CA PHE A 241 9.20 -0.92 -0.03
C PHE A 241 9.20 -1.46 -1.46
N GLU A 242 10.09 -0.98 -2.32
CA GLU A 242 10.26 -1.48 -3.69
C GLU A 242 11.13 -2.75 -3.73
N GLU A 243 12.10 -2.86 -2.81
CA GLU A 243 12.96 -4.05 -2.64
C GLU A 243 12.21 -5.23 -1.99
N LEU A 244 11.27 -4.94 -1.09
CA LEU A 244 10.44 -5.95 -0.42
C LEU A 244 9.60 -6.76 -1.42
N ARG A 245 9.73 -8.10 -1.37
CA ARG A 245 8.82 -8.98 -2.11
C ARG A 245 7.42 -8.96 -1.49
N LYS A 246 6.44 -8.59 -2.31
CA LYS A 246 5.03 -8.47 -1.90
C LYS A 246 4.24 -9.72 -2.29
N PRO A 247 3.23 -10.10 -1.50
CA PRO A 247 2.27 -11.11 -1.90
C PRO A 247 1.53 -10.75 -3.20
N ASP A 248 1.09 -11.75 -3.95
CA ASP A 248 0.35 -11.56 -5.21
C ASP A 248 -0.93 -10.73 -5.04
N ILE A 249 -1.57 -10.81 -3.86
CA ILE A 249 -2.75 -10.00 -3.51
C ILE A 249 -2.47 -8.48 -3.48
N CYS A 250 -1.20 -8.08 -3.49
CA CYS A 250 -0.77 -6.67 -3.54
C CYS A 250 -0.52 -6.18 -4.99
N ASN A 251 -1.15 -6.80 -6.00
CA ASN A 251 -1.09 -6.43 -7.43
C ASN A 251 0.32 -6.50 -8.06
N SER A 252 1.18 -7.38 -7.56
CA SER A 252 2.54 -7.59 -8.07
C SER A 252 2.66 -8.98 -8.69
N ILE A 253 2.24 -9.15 -9.94
CA ILE A 253 2.40 -10.42 -10.66
C ILE A 253 3.66 -10.34 -11.51
N THR A 254 4.68 -11.12 -11.16
CA THR A 254 5.92 -11.24 -11.95
C THR A 254 5.97 -12.58 -12.69
N SER A 255 6.52 -12.59 -13.90
CA SER A 255 6.65 -13.83 -14.67
C SER A 255 7.62 -14.80 -13.99
N ALA A 256 7.24 -16.07 -13.87
CA ALA A 256 8.12 -17.14 -13.36
C ALA A 256 9.41 -17.31 -14.19
N ASN A 257 9.46 -16.78 -15.42
CA ASN A 257 10.68 -16.78 -16.21
C ASN A 257 11.77 -15.83 -15.63
N GLN A 258 11.40 -14.87 -14.79
CA GLN A 258 12.34 -13.97 -14.12
C GLN A 258 13.07 -14.65 -12.96
N THR A 259 12.45 -15.64 -12.33
CA THR A 259 12.99 -16.38 -11.16
C THR A 259 13.50 -17.77 -11.52
N ARG A 260 13.31 -18.21 -12.78
CA ARG A 260 13.77 -19.51 -13.27
C ARG A 260 15.29 -19.57 -13.33
N HIS A 261 15.88 -20.63 -12.76
CA HIS A 261 17.30 -20.90 -12.89
C HIS A 261 17.72 -21.01 -14.38
N PRO A 262 18.72 -20.24 -14.85
CA PRO A 262 19.09 -20.17 -16.25
C PRO A 262 19.98 -21.33 -16.72
N TRP A 263 19.75 -22.55 -16.23
CA TRP A 263 20.58 -23.73 -16.55
C TRP A 263 20.67 -24.00 -18.06
N TYR A 264 19.66 -23.58 -18.84
CA TYR A 264 19.64 -23.74 -20.29
C TYR A 264 20.71 -22.89 -21.01
N LEU A 265 21.18 -21.78 -20.40
CA LEU A 265 22.26 -20.96 -20.96
C LEU A 265 23.62 -21.67 -20.87
N GLU A 266 23.80 -22.55 -19.89
CA GLU A 266 25.01 -23.37 -19.74
C GLU A 266 25.06 -24.48 -20.79
N LEU A 267 23.89 -25.01 -21.18
CA LEU A 267 23.77 -26.00 -22.25
C LEU A 267 24.17 -25.43 -23.63
N ASN A 268 23.89 -24.14 -23.87
CA ASN A 268 24.32 -23.47 -25.10
C ASN A 268 25.83 -23.22 -25.12
N LYS A 269 26.44 -22.94 -23.96
CA LYS A 269 27.90 -22.78 -23.84
C LYS A 269 28.66 -24.08 -24.11
N SER A 270 28.14 -25.23 -23.72
CA SER A 270 28.82 -26.52 -23.96
C SER A 270 28.74 -26.98 -25.42
N ILE A 271 27.70 -26.57 -26.16
CA ILE A 271 27.57 -26.81 -27.60
C ILE A 271 28.61 -26.00 -28.39
N ASP A 272 28.89 -24.75 -27.98
CA ASP A 272 29.92 -23.90 -28.61
C ASP A 272 31.36 -24.42 -28.42
N VAL A 273 31.61 -25.32 -27.46
CA VAL A 273 32.96 -25.85 -27.18
C VAL A 273 33.31 -27.07 -28.06
N PHE A 274 32.33 -27.77 -28.63
CA PHE A 274 32.56 -29.01 -29.38
C PHE A 274 32.87 -28.81 -30.88
N ASP A 275 32.68 -27.60 -31.42
CA ASP A 275 32.82 -27.31 -32.86
C ASP A 275 34.05 -26.44 -33.22
N ASN A 276 34.93 -26.18 -32.25
CA ASN A 276 36.04 -25.22 -32.41
C ASN A 276 37.40 -25.89 -32.48
N THR A 277 37.80 -26.31 -33.69
CA THR A 277 39.23 -26.47 -34.00
C THR A 277 39.68 -25.95 -35.37
N ALA A 278 38.84 -25.24 -36.15
CA ALA A 278 39.32 -24.69 -37.44
C ALA A 278 38.58 -23.51 -38.11
N ILE A 279 37.58 -22.83 -37.53
CA ILE A 279 36.74 -21.84 -38.30
C ILE A 279 36.56 -20.46 -37.61
N ASP A 280 37.38 -20.09 -36.64
CA ASP A 280 37.05 -18.96 -35.75
C ASP A 280 37.28 -17.53 -36.30
N GLU A 281 38.23 -17.27 -37.20
CA GLU A 281 38.56 -15.87 -37.52
C GLU A 281 37.56 -15.15 -38.45
N GLU A 282 36.91 -15.87 -39.36
CA GLU A 282 36.00 -15.27 -40.35
C GLU A 282 34.57 -15.13 -39.79
N ILE A 283 34.16 -16.08 -38.93
CA ILE A 283 32.86 -16.06 -38.26
C ILE A 283 32.84 -14.99 -37.15
N VAL A 284 33.93 -14.83 -36.38
CA VAL A 284 34.02 -13.77 -35.36
C VAL A 284 33.99 -12.37 -36.00
N LYS A 285 34.75 -12.15 -37.09
CA LYS A 285 34.73 -10.87 -37.82
C LYS A 285 33.35 -10.57 -38.45
N SER A 286 32.66 -11.59 -38.97
CA SER A 286 31.32 -11.40 -39.54
C SER A 286 30.26 -11.15 -38.47
N LYS A 287 30.33 -11.82 -37.31
CA LYS A 287 29.48 -11.54 -36.13
C LYS A 287 29.73 -10.13 -35.58
N ASP A 288 30.98 -9.71 -35.45
CA ASP A 288 31.33 -8.36 -34.97
C ASP A 288 30.84 -7.26 -35.89
N ASN A 289 30.93 -7.45 -37.21
CA ASN A 289 30.39 -6.52 -38.18
C ASN A 289 28.86 -6.46 -38.11
N LEU A 290 28.18 -7.59 -37.90
CA LEU A 290 26.73 -7.64 -37.74
C LEU A 290 26.29 -6.93 -36.45
N ILE A 291 27.00 -7.13 -35.34
CA ILE A 291 26.73 -6.48 -34.06
C ILE A 291 26.89 -4.96 -34.19
N LYS A 292 27.98 -4.48 -34.81
CA LYS A 292 28.17 -3.04 -35.08
C LYS A 292 27.05 -2.45 -35.94
N MET A 293 26.61 -3.20 -36.95
CA MET A 293 25.53 -2.77 -37.84
C MET A 293 24.17 -2.72 -37.12
N GLN A 294 23.88 -3.69 -36.24
CA GLN A 294 22.69 -3.71 -35.40
C GLN A 294 22.71 -2.57 -34.36
N GLN A 295 23.84 -2.35 -33.69
CA GLN A 295 24.00 -1.29 -32.71
C GLN A 295 23.76 0.10 -33.34
N ARG A 296 24.24 0.29 -34.58
CA ARG A 296 23.99 1.52 -35.34
C ARG A 296 22.50 1.72 -35.63
N ARG A 297 21.79 0.68 -36.07
CA ARG A 297 20.33 0.75 -36.30
C ARG A 297 19.56 1.04 -35.02
N ILE A 298 19.96 0.44 -33.90
CA ILE A 298 19.33 0.71 -32.60
C ILE A 298 19.49 2.18 -32.22
N ASN A 299 20.70 2.73 -32.35
CA ASN A 299 20.96 4.14 -32.06
C ASN A 299 20.21 5.10 -32.99
N GLU A 300 20.12 4.78 -34.30
CA GLU A 300 19.35 5.54 -35.28
C GLU A 300 17.84 5.52 -34.93
N ASN A 301 17.28 4.34 -34.65
CA ASN A 301 15.89 4.20 -34.22
C ASN A 301 15.60 4.93 -32.89
N GLU A 302 16.53 4.90 -31.94
CA GLU A 302 16.40 5.59 -30.66
C GLU A 302 16.38 7.12 -30.84
N ALA A 303 17.23 7.64 -31.74
CA ALA A 303 17.24 9.05 -32.11
C ALA A 303 15.94 9.48 -32.79
N GLU A 304 15.44 8.69 -33.74
CA GLU A 304 14.14 8.93 -34.39
C GLU A 304 13.00 8.92 -33.39
N LEU A 305 12.97 7.95 -32.46
CA LEU A 305 11.95 7.87 -31.43
C LEU A 305 11.99 9.10 -30.50
N LYS A 306 13.19 9.57 -30.14
CA LYS A 306 13.37 10.76 -29.31
C LYS A 306 12.88 12.02 -30.03
N GLN A 307 13.17 12.14 -31.32
CA GLN A 307 12.68 13.26 -32.14
C GLN A 307 11.15 13.23 -32.26
N LYS A 308 10.55 12.05 -32.50
CA LYS A 308 9.10 11.88 -32.56
C LYS A 308 8.42 12.27 -31.24
N LYS A 309 8.96 11.81 -30.11
CA LYS A 309 8.47 12.20 -28.76
C LYS A 309 8.55 13.71 -28.53
N TYR A 310 9.64 14.35 -28.97
CA TYR A 310 9.78 15.80 -28.85
C TYR A 310 8.70 16.55 -29.65
N LEU A 311 8.47 16.12 -30.90
CA LEU A 311 7.43 16.69 -31.77
C LEU A 311 6.02 16.47 -31.21
N GLU A 312 5.70 15.28 -30.70
CA GLU A 312 4.41 14.98 -30.05
C GLU A 312 4.19 15.85 -28.81
N LEU A 313 5.23 16.05 -28.00
CA LEU A 313 5.17 16.94 -26.83
C LEU A 313 4.93 18.39 -27.23
N GLU A 314 5.59 18.87 -28.29
CA GLU A 314 5.40 20.23 -28.82
C GLU A 314 4.00 20.43 -29.40
N GLN A 315 3.46 19.44 -30.12
CA GLN A 315 2.08 19.45 -30.59
C GLN A 315 1.08 19.48 -29.43
N SER A 316 1.29 18.66 -28.39
CA SER A 316 0.44 18.65 -27.20
C SER A 316 0.47 19.98 -26.45
N LYS A 317 1.64 20.62 -26.34
CA LYS A 317 1.76 21.97 -25.76
C LYS A 317 0.98 23.01 -26.57
N ARG A 318 1.14 23.02 -27.90
CA ARG A 318 0.38 23.93 -28.77
C ARG A 318 -1.13 23.70 -28.69
N GLN A 319 -1.57 22.45 -28.62
CA GLN A 319 -2.99 22.14 -28.47
C GLN A 319 -3.52 22.68 -27.14
N LYS A 320 -2.77 22.48 -26.05
CA LYS A 320 -3.16 23.01 -24.73
C LYS A 320 -3.22 24.53 -24.70
N GLU A 321 -2.25 25.21 -25.32
CA GLU A 321 -2.26 26.67 -25.45
C GLU A 321 -3.46 27.17 -26.27
N PHE A 322 -3.83 26.46 -27.33
CA PHE A 322 -5.01 26.75 -28.13
C PHE A 322 -6.31 26.56 -27.34
N ASP A 323 -6.42 25.47 -26.59
CA ASP A 323 -7.58 25.18 -25.73
C ASP A 323 -7.73 26.24 -24.63
N ASP A 324 -6.62 26.63 -23.97
CA ASP A 324 -6.59 27.70 -22.97
C ASP A 324 -7.03 29.05 -23.56
N MET A 325 -6.61 29.35 -24.79
CA MET A 325 -7.03 30.57 -25.52
C MET A 325 -8.53 30.54 -25.84
N LEU A 326 -9.05 29.41 -26.29
CA LEU A 326 -10.47 29.22 -26.58
C LEU A 326 -11.33 29.39 -25.33
N GLU A 327 -10.87 28.87 -24.18
CA GLU A 327 -11.56 29.02 -22.90
C GLU A 327 -11.62 30.49 -22.46
N ARG A 328 -10.53 31.25 -22.65
CA ARG A 328 -10.52 32.70 -22.37
C ARG A 328 -11.53 33.46 -23.22
N GLN A 329 -11.59 33.18 -24.52
CA GLN A 329 -12.58 33.81 -25.40
C GLN A 329 -14.01 33.46 -25.00
N LYS A 330 -14.28 32.20 -24.64
CA LYS A 330 -15.61 31.80 -24.12
C LYS A 330 -15.98 32.57 -22.86
N LYS A 331 -15.06 32.69 -21.90
CA LYS A 331 -15.27 33.47 -20.67
C LYS A 331 -15.54 34.95 -20.95
N GLU A 332 -14.83 35.55 -21.91
CA GLU A 332 -15.08 36.93 -22.31
C GLU A 332 -16.48 37.12 -22.90
N VAL A 333 -16.93 36.22 -23.76
CA VAL A 333 -18.30 36.24 -24.32
C VAL A 333 -19.34 36.06 -23.21
N GLU A 334 -19.13 35.11 -22.30
CA GLU A 334 -20.04 34.86 -21.18
C GLU A 334 -20.12 36.06 -20.23
N ASN A 335 -19.00 36.73 -19.96
CA ASN A 335 -18.98 37.94 -19.13
C ASN A 335 -19.72 39.10 -19.80
N LYS A 336 -19.54 39.30 -21.12
CA LYS A 336 -20.30 40.30 -21.88
C LYS A 336 -21.80 40.01 -21.85
N TYR A 337 -22.20 38.74 -22.00
CA TYR A 337 -23.59 38.33 -21.88
C TYR A 337 -24.15 38.65 -20.49
N LYS A 338 -23.41 38.34 -19.41
CA LYS A 338 -23.82 38.68 -18.03
C LYS A 338 -23.97 40.19 -17.82
N GLU A 339 -23.06 41.00 -18.37
CA GLU A 339 -23.17 42.46 -18.30
C GLU A 339 -24.42 42.97 -19.02
N ASN A 340 -24.73 42.40 -20.19
CA ASN A 340 -25.94 42.73 -20.94
C ASN A 340 -27.21 42.33 -20.18
N VAL A 341 -27.22 41.15 -19.55
CA VAL A 341 -28.33 40.70 -18.69
C VAL A 341 -28.53 41.63 -17.49
N ASN A 342 -27.46 42.12 -16.87
CA ASN A 342 -27.56 43.07 -15.76
C ASN A 342 -28.22 44.38 -16.22
N LYS A 343 -27.86 44.91 -17.39
CA LYS A 343 -28.50 46.09 -17.97
C LYS A 343 -29.99 45.86 -18.24
N ILE A 344 -30.37 44.68 -18.72
CA ILE A 344 -31.77 44.30 -18.92
C ILE A 344 -32.51 44.28 -17.58
N ASN A 345 -31.93 43.67 -16.54
CA ASN A 345 -32.54 43.60 -15.22
C ASN A 345 -32.66 44.99 -14.57
N GLU A 346 -31.68 45.87 -14.76
CA GLU A 346 -31.72 47.26 -14.29
C GLU A 346 -32.88 48.03 -14.93
N TYR A 347 -33.04 47.91 -16.25
CA TYR A 347 -34.20 48.46 -16.96
C TYR A 347 -35.53 47.90 -16.45
N ILE A 348 -35.62 46.59 -16.21
CA ILE A 348 -36.84 45.96 -15.68
C ILE A 348 -37.18 46.53 -14.29
N ASN A 349 -36.19 46.71 -13.42
CA ASN A 349 -36.39 47.28 -12.09
C ASN A 349 -36.82 48.76 -12.15
N GLU A 350 -36.21 49.56 -13.02
CA GLU A 350 -36.62 50.95 -13.25
C GLU A 350 -38.06 51.04 -13.79
N PHE A 351 -38.40 50.16 -14.72
CA PHE A 351 -39.75 50.08 -15.29
C PHE A 351 -40.80 49.68 -14.24
N GLU A 352 -40.49 48.68 -13.39
CA GLU A 352 -41.36 48.23 -12.32
C GLU A 352 -41.57 49.33 -11.26
N ASN A 353 -40.54 50.11 -10.95
CA ASN A 353 -40.64 51.26 -10.03
C ASN A 353 -41.51 52.41 -10.57
N ILE A 354 -41.49 52.65 -11.88
CA ILE A 354 -42.25 53.76 -12.50
C ILE A 354 -43.70 53.36 -12.77
N TYR A 355 -43.93 52.14 -13.26
CA TYR A 355 -45.25 51.72 -13.77
C TYR A 355 -45.97 50.71 -12.85
N SER A 356 -45.37 50.33 -11.72
CA SER A 356 -45.89 49.32 -10.77
C SER A 356 -46.31 48.00 -11.43
N ARG A 357 -45.70 47.68 -12.58
CA ARG A 357 -45.93 46.47 -13.36
C ARG A 357 -44.63 46.02 -14.02
N LYS A 358 -44.52 44.73 -14.30
CA LYS A 358 -43.42 44.19 -15.08
C LYS A 358 -43.59 44.50 -16.58
N PRO A 359 -42.51 44.81 -17.31
CA PRO A 359 -42.57 45.09 -18.74
C PRO A 359 -42.90 43.84 -19.54
N LEU A 360 -43.70 44.01 -20.59
CA LEU A 360 -44.02 42.96 -21.56
C LEU A 360 -42.82 42.65 -22.46
N LYS A 361 -42.79 41.45 -23.05
CA LYS A 361 -41.73 41.00 -23.97
C LYS A 361 -41.39 42.03 -25.05
N ASP A 362 -42.41 42.67 -25.63
CA ASP A 362 -42.25 43.61 -26.74
C ASP A 362 -41.70 44.97 -26.26
N GLU A 363 -41.98 45.35 -25.00
CA GLU A 363 -41.49 46.59 -24.39
C GLU A 363 -40.02 46.49 -23.98
N VAL A 364 -39.58 45.30 -23.54
CA VAL A 364 -38.16 45.02 -23.31
C VAL A 364 -37.40 44.97 -24.63
N TYR A 365 -38.00 44.35 -25.66
CA TYR A 365 -37.39 44.25 -26.98
C TYR A 365 -37.19 45.62 -27.65
N GLU A 366 -38.24 46.43 -27.69
CA GLU A 366 -38.21 47.75 -28.34
C GLU A 366 -37.24 48.74 -27.68
N SER A 367 -37.11 48.67 -26.35
CA SER A 367 -36.19 49.54 -25.60
C SER A 367 -34.73 49.08 -25.72
N MET A 368 -34.47 47.77 -25.61
CA MET A 368 -33.12 47.24 -25.49
C MET A 368 -32.49 46.81 -26.83
N LYS A 369 -33.25 46.72 -27.93
CA LYS A 369 -32.71 46.40 -29.27
C LYS A 369 -31.63 47.34 -29.79
N ILE A 370 -31.59 48.58 -29.27
CA ILE A 370 -30.60 49.59 -29.68
C ILE A 370 -29.27 49.39 -28.94
N THR A 371 -29.33 48.91 -27.69
CA THR A 371 -28.18 48.87 -26.76
C THR A 371 -27.55 47.48 -26.67
N ILE A 372 -28.33 46.41 -26.89
CA ILE A 372 -27.90 45.03 -26.68
C ILE A 372 -27.98 44.25 -28.01
N PRO A 373 -26.98 43.40 -28.32
CA PRO A 373 -27.02 42.54 -29.49
C PRO A 373 -28.28 41.66 -29.50
N LYS A 374 -28.90 41.54 -30.69
CA LYS A 374 -30.11 40.74 -30.91
C LYS A 374 -30.00 39.31 -30.35
N PHE A 375 -28.84 38.68 -30.51
CA PHE A 375 -28.58 37.32 -30.02
C PHE A 375 -28.74 37.19 -28.49
N ASP A 376 -28.17 38.13 -27.72
CA ASP A 376 -28.23 38.10 -26.26
C ASP A 376 -29.66 38.40 -25.76
N LEU A 377 -30.37 39.27 -26.46
CA LEU A 377 -31.75 39.67 -26.15
C LEU A 377 -32.75 38.53 -26.42
N ASP A 378 -32.61 37.86 -27.57
CA ASP A 378 -33.41 36.69 -27.92
C ASP A 378 -33.18 35.56 -26.89
N GLN A 379 -31.91 35.29 -26.52
CA GLN A 379 -31.55 34.27 -25.52
C GLN A 379 -32.14 34.57 -24.13
N TYR A 380 -32.15 35.84 -23.69
CA TYR A 380 -32.75 36.25 -22.42
C TYR A 380 -34.28 36.10 -22.44
N ILE A 381 -34.94 36.50 -23.53
CA ILE A 381 -36.41 36.44 -23.67
C ILE A 381 -36.89 34.98 -23.70
N ASP A 382 -36.19 34.11 -24.44
CA ASP A 382 -36.50 32.68 -24.48
C ASP A 382 -36.41 32.03 -23.09
N THR A 383 -35.40 32.41 -22.30
CA THR A 383 -35.20 31.85 -20.96
C THR A 383 -36.27 32.33 -19.98
N ASN A 384 -36.61 33.62 -20.00
CA ASN A 384 -37.41 34.25 -18.93
C ASN A 384 -38.89 34.47 -19.24
N TYR A 385 -39.27 34.59 -20.51
CA TYR A 385 -40.65 34.90 -20.92
C TYR A 385 -41.37 33.73 -21.61
N ASN A 386 -40.65 32.83 -22.30
CA ASN A 386 -41.28 31.68 -22.98
C ASN A 386 -41.54 30.48 -22.04
N SER A 387 -40.99 30.47 -20.82
CA SER A 387 -41.25 29.42 -19.83
C SER A 387 -42.60 29.58 -19.09
N THR A 388 -43.27 30.73 -19.21
CA THR A 388 -44.54 31.02 -18.51
C THR A 388 -45.79 30.53 -19.27
N ASN A 389 -45.63 30.07 -20.52
CA ASN A 389 -46.76 29.74 -21.40
C ASN A 389 -47.13 28.23 -21.48
N ASN A 390 -46.55 27.37 -20.64
CA ASN A 390 -46.85 25.92 -20.65
C ASN A 390 -47.73 25.44 -19.48
N ASN A 391 -48.46 26.32 -18.78
CA ASN A 391 -49.25 25.92 -17.60
C ASN A 391 -50.71 26.42 -17.56
N ILE A 392 -51.28 26.78 -18.72
CA ILE A 392 -52.70 27.09 -18.84
C ILE A 392 -53.22 26.42 -20.12
N ASP A 393 -53.43 25.10 -20.03
CA ASP A 393 -54.33 24.32 -20.90
C ASP A 393 -54.44 22.91 -20.30
N ASN A 394 -55.16 22.80 -19.19
CA ASN A 394 -55.76 21.56 -18.69
C ASN A 394 -56.76 21.90 -17.56
N VAL A 395 -57.91 22.44 -17.95
CA VAL A 395 -59.21 22.30 -17.25
C VAL A 395 -60.26 22.06 -18.31
#